data_AF-A0A6B7PK29-F1
#
_entry.id   AF-A0A6B7PK29-F1
#
_cell.length_a   1.000
_cell.length_b   1.000
_cell.length_c   1.000
_cell.angle_alpha   90.00
_cell.angle_beta   90.00
_cell.angle_gamma   90.00
#
_symmetry.space_group_name_H-M   'P 1'
#
loop_
_entity.id
_entity.type
_entity.pdbx_description
1 polymer ?
#
loop_
_entity_poly.entity_id
_entity_poly.type
_entity_poly.pdbx_seq_one_letter_code
_entity_poly.pdbx_strand_id
1 'polypeptide(L)' 'RWRSIMVLLASGGIGMPALQAMLSRQVDEERQGQLQGSLAALTSLTSIVGPLLFTAIY' A
#
# COMPACT_ATOMS: atom_id res chain seq x y z
N ARG A 1 -17.56 -2.80 -19.85
CA ARG A 1 -17.63 -3.65 -18.63
C ARG A 1 -16.42 -3.48 -17.70
N TRP A 2 -15.18 -3.42 -18.21
CA TRP A 2 -13.96 -3.26 -17.38
C TRP A 2 -13.77 -1.89 -16.69
N ARG A 3 -14.24 -0.79 -17.29
CA ARG A 3 -14.06 0.57 -16.73
C ARG A 3 -14.76 0.76 -15.37
N SER A 4 -15.93 0.17 -15.19
CA SER A 4 -16.69 0.25 -13.93
C SER A 4 -16.02 -0.49 -12.78
N ILE A 5 -15.37 -1.63 -13.08
CA ILE A 5 -14.63 -2.42 -12.10
C ILE A 5 -13.39 -1.64 -11.62
N MET A 6 -12.70 -0.95 -12.51
CA MET A 6 -11.56 -0.08 -12.13
C MET A 6 -12.00 1.08 -11.24
N VAL A 7 -13.15 1.71 -11.50
CA VAL A 7 -13.65 2.80 -10.64
C VAL A 7 -14.05 2.29 -9.25
N LEU A 8 -14.66 1.11 -9.15
CA LEU A 8 -15.01 0.49 -7.88
C LEU A 8 -13.77 0.05 -7.08
N LEU A 9 -12.79 -0.57 -7.73
CA LEU A 9 -11.52 -0.94 -7.08
C LEU A 9 -10.68 0.28 -6.72
N ALA A 10 -10.64 1.29 -7.59
CA ALA A 10 -9.98 2.55 -7.30
C ALA A 10 -10.62 3.20 -6.09
N SER A 11 -11.95 3.33 -6.03
CA SER A 11 -12.67 3.95 -4.91
C SER A 11 -12.57 3.18 -3.58
N GLY A 12 -12.57 1.85 -3.61
CA GLY A 12 -12.29 1.03 -2.43
C GLY A 12 -10.82 1.01 -2.01
N GLY A 13 -9.90 1.32 -2.94
CA GLY A 13 -8.46 1.20 -2.77
C GLY A 13 -7.69 2.51 -2.80
N ILE A 14 -8.33 3.69 -2.72
CA ILE A 14 -7.65 4.99 -2.92
C ILE A 14 -6.63 5.30 -1.80
N GLY A 15 -6.80 4.73 -0.60
CA GLY A 15 -5.97 5.07 0.57
C GLY A 15 -4.48 4.89 0.33
N MET A 16 -4.05 3.74 -0.19
CA MET A 16 -2.64 3.46 -0.49
C MET A 16 -2.05 4.33 -1.62
N PRO A 17 -2.66 4.46 -2.82
CA PRO A 17 -2.16 5.34 -3.86
C PRO A 17 -2.24 6.82 -3.47
N ALA A 18 -3.17 7.25 -2.60
CA ALA A 18 -3.19 8.61 -2.05
C ALA A 18 -2.00 8.85 -1.11
N LEU A 19 -1.72 7.93 -0.18
CA LEU A 19 -0.55 7.99 0.69
C LEU A 19 0.75 7.94 -0.13
N GLN A 20 0.82 7.07 -1.13
CA GLN A 20 1.95 6.97 -2.03
C GLN A 20 2.15 8.27 -2.83
N ALA A 21 1.08 8.92 -3.28
CA ALA A 21 1.16 10.21 -3.98
C ALA A 21 1.62 11.36 -3.05
N MET A 22 1.19 11.36 -1.78
CA MET A 22 1.64 12.34 -0.79
C MET A 22 3.12 12.16 -0.42
N LEU A 23 3.56 10.91 -0.23
CA LEU A 23 4.95 10.58 0.08
C LEU A 23 5.88 10.79 -1.13
N SER A 24 5.43 10.44 -2.34
CA SER A 24 6.17 10.67 -3.59
C SER A 24 6.40 12.16 -3.85
N ARG A 25 5.48 13.04 -3.42
CA ARG A 25 5.70 14.50 -3.48
C ARG A 25 6.78 15.02 -2.53
N GLN A 26 7.18 14.23 -1.53
CA GLN A 26 8.20 14.60 -0.54
C GLN A 26 9.56 13.96 -0.85
N VAL A 27 9.65 13.13 -1.90
CA VAL A 27 10.81 12.31 -2.22
C VAL A 27 11.14 12.46 -3.70
N ASP A 28 12.37 12.85 -4.02
CA ASP A 28 12.83 13.01 -5.41
C ASP A 28 12.65 11.72 -6.23
N GLU A 29 12.49 11.86 -7.55
CA GLU A 29 12.27 10.73 -8.47
C GLU A 29 13.33 9.63 -8.35
N GLU A 30 14.59 10.01 -8.10
CA GLU A 30 15.70 9.06 -7.88
C GLU A 30 15.48 8.12 -6.68
N ARG A 31 14.63 8.51 -5.72
CA ARG A 31 14.34 7.75 -4.50
C ARG A 31 12.96 7.11 -4.50
N GLN A 32 12.17 7.22 -5.58
CA GLN A 32 10.89 6.51 -5.69
C GLN A 32 11.07 4.99 -5.58
N GLY A 33 12.15 4.43 -6.11
CA GLY A 33 12.46 3.00 -5.98
C GLY A 33 12.66 2.56 -4.53
N GLN A 34 13.31 3.40 -3.70
CA GLN A 34 13.43 3.16 -2.26
C GLN A 34 12.07 3.25 -1.57
N LEU A 35 11.26 4.26 -1.91
CA LEU A 35 9.92 4.43 -1.32
C LEU A 35 9.02 3.22 -1.60
N GLN A 36 8.99 2.74 -2.85
CA GLN A 36 8.24 1.55 -3.24
C GLN A 36 8.79 0.29 -2.56
N GLY A 37 10.11 0.15 -2.48
CA GLY A 37 10.76 -0.94 -1.74
C GLY A 37 10.38 -0.98 -0.26
N SER A 38 10.34 0.19 0.40
CA SER A 38 9.92 0.29 1.81
C SER A 38 8.44 -0.04 1.99
N LEU A 39 7.55 0.44 1.11
CA LEU A 39 6.12 0.10 1.15
C LEU A 39 5.89 -1.41 0.96
N ALA A 40 6.63 -2.04 0.05
CA ALA A 40 6.58 -3.48 -0.17
C ALA A 40 7.07 -4.26 1.06
N ALA A 41 8.18 -3.81 1.68
CA ALA A 41 8.69 -4.41 2.91
C ALA A 41 7.69 -4.30 4.08
N LEU A 42 7.05 -3.15 4.26
CA LEU A 42 6.00 -2.94 5.27
C LEU A 42 4.78 -3.84 5.03
N THR A 43 4.39 -4.02 3.76
CA THR A 43 3.29 -4.91 3.39
C THR A 43 3.62 -6.36 3.74
N SER A 44 4.85 -6.81 3.41
CA SER A 44 5.34 -8.15 3.76
C SER A 44 5.47 -8.36 5.27
N LEU A 45 5.86 -7.33 6.02
CA LEU A 45 5.89 -7.42 7.47
C LEU A 45 4.46 -7.55 8.03
N THR A 46 3.53 -6.76 7.50
CA THR A 46 2.12 -6.79 7.91
C THR A 46 1.47 -8.14 7.62
N SER A 47 1.85 -8.81 6.51
CA SER A 47 1.33 -10.14 6.19
C SER A 47 1.82 -11.24 7.12
N ILE A 48 2.95 -11.03 7.83
CA ILE A 48 3.45 -11.93 8.87
C ILE A 48 2.83 -11.56 10.22
N VAL A 49 2.89 -10.28 10.59
CA VAL A 49 2.42 -9.78 11.89
C VAL A 49 0.92 -9.92 12.05
N GLY A 50 0.14 -9.72 10.98
CA GLY A 50 -1.33 -9.83 11.00
C GLY A 50 -1.82 -11.20 11.50
N PRO A 51 -1.46 -12.31 10.84
CA PRO A 51 -1.80 -13.65 11.30
C PRO A 51 -1.28 -13.97 12.71
N LEU A 52 -0.08 -13.51 13.06
CA LEU A 52 0.48 -13.71 14.40
C LEU A 52 -0.33 -12.98 15.48
N LEU A 53 -0.71 -11.72 15.24
CA LEU A 53 -1.56 -10.95 16.15
C LEU A 53 -2.95 -11.56 16.29
N PHE A 54 -3.57 -11.98 15.18
CA PHE A 54 -4.84 -12.68 15.21
C PHE A 54 -4.76 -13.98 16.01
N THR A 55 -3.67 -14.75 15.84
CA THR A 55 -3.42 -15.97 16.61
C THR A 55 -3.17 -15.70 18.09
N ALA A 56 -2.57 -14.56 18.43
CA ALA A 56 -2.26 -14.20 19.82
C ALA A 56 -3.47 -13.65 20.60
N ILE A 57 -4.45 -13.06 19.90
CA ILE A 57 -5.64 -12.43 20.50
C ILE A 57 -6.84 -13.39 20.53
N TYR A 58 -6.89 -14.35 19.61
CA TYR A 58 -7.90 -15.42 19.56
C TYR A 58 -7.63 -16.49 20.63
#